data_AF-A0A7D9KJ48-F1
#
_entry.id   AF-A0A7D9KJ48-F1
#
_cell.length_a   1.000
_cell.length_b   1.000
_cell.length_c   1.000
_cell.angle_alpha   90.00
_cell.angle_beta   90.00
_cell.angle_gamma   90.00
#
_symmetry.space_group_name_H-M   'P 1'
#
loop_
_entity.id
_entity.type
_entity.pdbx_description
1 polymer ?
#
loop_
_entity_poly.entity_id
_entity_poly.type
_entity_poly.pdbx_seq_one_letter_code
_entity_poly.pdbx_strand_id
1 'polypeptide(L)' 'MIENRPIKQVKECKTLGVIVDQHLSWKRNTESICKKITSAISVIRKLKEFVDRVTLVSIFNAI' A
#
# COMPACT_ATOMS: atom_id res chain seq x y z
N MET A 1 3.08 6.51 28.16
CA MET A 1 4.17 5.71 28.75
C MET A 1 3.72 4.27 28.78
N ILE A 2 4.61 3.31 28.48
CA ILE A 2 4.36 1.87 28.72
C ILE A 2 5.50 1.43 29.64
N GLU A 3 5.18 0.84 30.79
CA GLU A 3 6.18 0.38 31.78
C GLU A 3 7.22 1.46 32.17
N ASN A 4 6.77 2.67 32.50
CA ASN A 4 7.63 3.84 32.78
C ASN A 4 8.58 4.26 31.64
N ARG A 5 8.44 3.69 30.43
CA ARG A 5 9.21 4.10 29.26
C ARG A 5 8.44 5.15 28.47
N PRO A 6 9.08 6.29 28.11
CA PRO A 6 8.46 7.28 27.23
C PRO A 6 8.19 6.63 25.87
N ILE A 7 6.98 6.82 25.36
CA ILE A 7 6.60 6.31 24.04
C ILE A 7 6.96 7.38 23.02
N LYS A 8 7.75 6.99 22.02
CA LYS A 8 8.07 7.86 20.89
C LYS A 8 6.78 8.29 20.20
N GLN A 9 6.52 9.58 20.18
CA GLN A 9 5.43 10.16 19.40
C GLN A 9 5.86 10.30 17.95
N VAL A 10 5.05 9.80 17.02
CA VAL A 10 5.29 9.87 15.59
C VAL A 10 4.02 10.33 14.89
N LYS A 11 4.18 11.12 13.82
CA LYS A 11 3.04 11.58 13.00
C LYS A 11 2.38 10.44 12.25
N GLU A 12 3.17 9.45 11.84
CA GLU A 12 2.72 8.24 11.19
C GLU A 12 3.68 7.08 11.49
N CYS A 13 3.14 5.87 11.53
CA CYS A 13 3.92 4.65 11.53
C CYS A 13 3.31 3.64 10.55
N LYS A 14 4.15 2.78 9.99
CA LYS A 14 3.70 1.66 9.18
C LYS A 14 3.94 0.37 9.93
N THR A 15 2.90 -0.42 10.09
CA THR A 15 2.95 -1.72 10.77
C THR A 15 2.08 -2.72 10.02
N LEU A 16 2.61 -3.92 9.76
CA LEU A 16 1.90 -5.00 9.06
C LEU A 16 1.23 -4.56 7.73
N GLY A 17 1.84 -3.61 7.02
CA GLY A 17 1.32 -3.08 5.77
C GLY A 17 0.30 -1.93 5.90
N VAL A 18 -0.15 -1.62 7.12
CA VAL A 18 -1.09 -0.54 7.43
C VAL A 18 -0.33 0.70 7.88
N ILE A 19 -0.74 1.87 7.37
CA ILE A 19 -0.25 3.16 7.87
C ILE A 19 -1.23 3.67 8.93
N VAL A 20 -0.74 3.93 10.13
CA VAL A 20 -1.49 4.55 11.23
C VAL A 20 -0.91 5.94 11.44
N ASP A 21 -1.74 6.97 11.32
CA ASP A 21 -1.34 8.34 11.63
C ASP A 21 -1.82 8.81 13.00
N GLN A 22 -1.22 9.87 13.51
CA GLN A 22 -1.50 10.44 14.83
C GLN A 22 -2.95 10.92 15.02
N HIS A 23 -3.67 11.20 13.93
CA HIS A 23 -5.09 11.59 13.94
C HIS A 23 -6.00 10.36 13.77
N LEU A 24 -5.42 9.15 13.72
CA LEU A 24 -6.10 7.90 13.42
C LEU A 24 -6.95 7.99 12.16
N SER A 25 -6.50 8.81 11.20
CA SER A 25 -7.15 8.91 9.91
C SER A 25 -6.75 7.72 9.03
N TRP A 26 -7.63 7.35 8.12
CA TRP A 26 -7.30 6.34 7.12
C TRP A 26 -6.69 6.94 5.85
N LYS A 27 -6.55 8.26 5.77
CA LYS A 27 -6.22 8.99 4.54
C LYS A 27 -4.87 8.58 3.96
N ARG A 28 -3.81 8.59 4.77
CA ARG A 28 -2.46 8.18 4.32
C ARG A 28 -2.42 6.72 3.89
N ASN A 29 -3.15 5.86 4.61
CA ASN A 29 -3.23 4.44 4.29
C ASN A 29 -3.95 4.20 2.96
N THR A 30 -5.12 4.81 2.76
CA THR A 30 -5.89 4.68 1.52
C THR A 30 -5.14 5.27 0.34
N GLU A 31 -4.52 6.44 0.48
CA GLU A 31 -3.64 7.03 -0.56
C GLU A 31 -2.50 6.07 -0.95
N SER A 32 -1.86 5.43 0.05
CA SER A 32 -0.79 4.46 -0.20
C SER A 32 -1.29 3.24 -0.99
N ILE A 33 -2.45 2.71 -0.64
CA ILE A 33 -3.08 1.57 -1.34
C ILE A 33 -3.48 1.97 -2.76
N CYS A 34 -4.17 3.11 -2.93
CA CYS A 34 -4.57 3.64 -4.23
C CYS A 34 -3.36 3.82 -5.16
N LYS A 35 -2.25 4.34 -4.65
CA LYS A 35 -1.02 4.53 -5.42
C LYS A 35 -0.43 3.19 -5.90
N LYS A 36 -0.39 2.18 -5.03
CA LYS A 36 0.07 0.82 -5.40
C LYS A 36 -0.80 0.21 -6.51
N ILE A 37 -2.12 0.25 -6.33
CA ILE A 37 -3.08 -0.30 -7.31
C ILE A 37 -2.97 0.44 -8.65
N THR A 38 -2.90 1.77 -8.62
CA THR A 38 -2.76 2.59 -9.83
C THR A 38 -1.47 2.27 -10.58
N SER A 39 -0.37 2.10 -9.85
CA SER A 39 0.92 1.70 -10.43
C SER A 39 0.84 0.33 -11.10
N ALA A 40 0.25 -0.65 -10.42
CA ALA A 40 0.01 -1.99 -10.95
C ALA A 40 -0.83 -1.98 -12.24
N ILE A 41 -1.97 -1.30 -12.21
CA ILE A 41 -2.85 -1.15 -13.38
C ILE A 41 -2.09 -0.50 -14.55
N SER A 42 -1.26 0.51 -14.26
CA SER A 42 -0.45 1.20 -15.28
C SER A 42 0.54 0.26 -15.95
N VAL A 43 1.16 -0.66 -15.19
CA VAL A 43 2.05 -1.70 -15.74
C VAL A 43 1.27 -2.71 -16.57
N ILE A 44 0.16 -3.24 -16.03
CA ILE A 44 -0.71 -4.20 -16.75
C ILE A 44 -1.18 -3.61 -18.08
N ARG A 45 -1.58 -2.34 -18.10
CA ARG A 45 -2.01 -1.65 -19.33
C ARG A 45 -0.92 -1.62 -20.39
N LYS A 46 0.35 -1.43 -20.00
CA LYS A 46 1.50 -1.45 -20.93
C LYS A 46 1.83 -2.87 -21.39
N LEU A 47 1.72 -3.86 -20.50
CA LEU A 47 2.04 -5.26 -20.83
C LEU A 47 0.97 -5.94 -21.68
N LYS A 48 -0.26 -5.43 -21.67
CA LYS A 48 -1.41 -6.05 -22.38
C LYS A 48 -1.15 -6.32 -23.87
N GLU A 49 -0.30 -5.55 -24.53
CA GLU A 49 0.05 -5.74 -25.94
C GLU A 49 1.11 -6.85 -26.17
N PHE A 50 1.77 -7.31 -25.11
CA PHE A 50 2.91 -8.22 -25.18
C PHE A 50 2.65 -9.60 -24.56
N VAL A 51 1.65 -9.72 -23.68
CA VAL A 51 1.35 -10.98 -22.97
C VAL A 51 -0.14 -11.29 -22.98
N ASP A 52 -0.47 -12.56 -22.78
CA ASP A 52 -1.85 -13.03 -22.76
C ASP A 52 -2.58 -12.68 -21.45
N ARG A 53 -3.90 -12.83 -21.46
CA ARG A 53 -4.75 -12.48 -20.32
C ARG A 53 -4.41 -13.28 -19.06
N VAL A 54 -4.01 -14.55 -19.17
CA VAL A 54 -3.67 -15.38 -18.01
C VAL A 54 -2.47 -14.80 -17.31
N THR A 55 -1.42 -14.45 -18.06
CA THR A 55 -0.23 -13.80 -17.52
C THR A 55 -0.55 -12.46 -16.85
N LEU A 56 -1.41 -11.62 -17.45
CA LEU A 56 -1.83 -10.35 -16.83
C LEU A 56 -2.55 -10.55 -15.49
N VAL A 57 -3.41 -11.57 -15.38
CA VAL A 57 -4.12 -11.92 -14.14
C VAL A 57 -3.14 -12.43 -13.08
N SER A 58 -2.19 -13.28 -13.46
CA SER A 58 -1.13 -13.74 -12.55
C SER A 58 -0.29 -12.58 -12.00
N ILE A 59 0.05 -11.60 -12.84
CA ILE A 59 0.75 -10.38 -12.41
C ILE A 59 -0.11 -9.58 -11.43
N PHE A 60 -1.41 -9.37 -11.74
CA PHE A 60 -2.32 -8.64 -10.85
C PHE A 60 -2.43 -9.27 -9.46
N ASN A 61 -2.55 -10.60 -9.39
CA ASN A 61 -2.71 -11.34 -8.14
C ASN A 61 -1.43 -11.39 -7.28
N ALA A 62 -0.27 -11.07 -7.85
CA ALA A 62 1.01 -11.06 -7.14
C ALA A 62 1.31 -9.72 -6.42
N ILE A 63 0.41 -8.74 -6.54
CA ILE A 63 0.51 -7.41 -5.92
C ILE A 63 -0.17 -7.39 -4.56
#